data_AF-A0A7C2SD51-F1
#
_entry.id   AF-A0A7C2SD51-F1
#
_cell.length_a   1.000
_cell.length_b   1.000
_cell.length_c   1.000
_cell.angle_alpha   90.00
_cell.angle_beta   90.00
_cell.angle_gamma   90.00
#
_symmetry.space_group_name_H-M   'P 1'
#
loop_
_entity.id
_entity.type
_entity.pdbx_description
1 polymer ?
#
loop_
_entity_poly.entity_id
_entity_poly.type
_entity_poly.pdbx_seq_one_letter_code
_entity_poly.pdbx_strand_id
1 'polypeptide(L)'
;MDGAVYGTLLREGRDALDAAGARFAVHRFRDLRTGDPALALLLGDARGPAPLLARVHSSCVTSEAWGACDCDCAGQLHAALAEIARAGRGALFYLFQEGRGAGLAAKALDRMAVQASGERVTTFEAYAALGLARDQRRYEPVAFLRALLGLEAPLVLLTHNPEKAAALRDAGVPIASTRPLAAQASPWNRHYLAAKRRSGHALADPGEPARAPGPPERLEALAPGPLDAADRFVRLAHWFLPIARPAREDPLWLRLELAYDLAARCERVRAVYRARPDAAPLVRVQREALLDRFADGLSGARKPGWAATLDAFERRGAGLALLLGPDDGAVPDAATLDLLCAGAGPDARPLVDGDEPALEAALAAALARAGARGARPVELRRADAA
;
A
#
# COMPACT_ATOMS: atom_id res chain seq x y z
N MET A 1 28.13 -20.56 1.64
CA MET A 1 27.01 -19.63 1.35
C MET A 1 26.17 -20.14 0.19
N ASP A 2 26.15 -21.47 -0.03
CA ASP A 2 25.59 -22.04 -1.25
C ASP A 2 24.07 -22.05 -1.14
N GLY A 3 23.40 -21.40 -2.10
CA GLY A 3 21.94 -21.38 -2.22
C GLY A 3 21.20 -20.26 -1.46
N ALA A 4 21.90 -19.30 -0.85
CA ALA A 4 21.27 -18.15 -0.20
C ALA A 4 21.04 -16.95 -1.14
N VAL A 5 21.82 -16.84 -2.23
CA VAL A 5 21.78 -15.71 -3.17
C VAL A 5 21.67 -16.21 -4.60
N TYR A 6 20.84 -15.57 -5.42
CA TYR A 6 20.78 -15.77 -6.86
C TYR A 6 20.36 -14.48 -7.55
N GLY A 7 21.07 -14.11 -8.62
CA GLY A 7 20.87 -12.81 -9.27
C GLY A 7 21.07 -11.67 -8.27
N THR A 8 20.04 -10.87 -8.05
CA THR A 8 20.03 -9.75 -7.09
C THR A 8 19.38 -10.08 -5.74
N LEU A 9 18.87 -11.29 -5.55
CA LEU A 9 18.08 -11.62 -4.36
C LEU A 9 18.89 -12.39 -3.33
N LEU A 10 18.84 -11.90 -2.09
CA LEU A 10 19.30 -12.60 -0.89
C LEU A 10 18.08 -13.19 -0.17
N ARG A 11 18.13 -14.48 0.15
CA ARG A 11 17.12 -15.14 0.99
C ARG A 11 17.33 -14.79 2.45
N GLU A 12 16.31 -14.25 3.10
CA GLU A 12 16.37 -13.79 4.49
C GLU A 12 15.71 -14.75 5.47
N GLY A 13 14.69 -15.50 5.04
CA GLY A 13 13.96 -16.36 5.96
C GLY A 13 12.75 -17.06 5.37
N ARG A 14 12.02 -17.73 6.26
CA ARG A 14 10.76 -18.39 5.96
C ARG A 14 9.79 -18.19 7.12
N ASP A 15 8.53 -17.93 6.79
CA ASP A 15 7.42 -17.86 7.73
C ASP A 15 6.25 -18.70 7.22
N ALA A 16 5.13 -18.66 7.95
CA ALA A 16 3.85 -19.20 7.52
C ALA A 16 2.79 -18.10 7.60
N LEU A 17 1.82 -18.16 6.70
CA LEU A 17 0.72 -17.20 6.64
C LEU A 17 -0.57 -17.97 6.33
N ASP A 18 -1.59 -17.79 7.16
CA ASP A 18 -2.95 -18.23 6.87
C ASP A 18 -3.66 -17.13 6.06
N ALA A 19 -4.10 -17.47 4.85
CA ALA A 19 -4.80 -16.58 3.94
C ALA A 19 -5.71 -17.38 3.00
N ALA A 20 -6.85 -16.82 2.66
CA ALA A 20 -7.91 -17.41 1.85
C ALA A 20 -8.28 -18.84 2.27
N GLY A 21 -8.30 -19.10 3.58
CA GLY A 21 -8.58 -20.42 4.14
C GLY A 21 -7.49 -21.48 3.92
N ALA A 22 -6.27 -21.08 3.53
CA ALA A 22 -5.14 -21.97 3.32
C ALA A 22 -3.86 -21.46 4.01
N ARG A 23 -2.98 -22.38 4.38
CA ARG A 23 -1.70 -22.07 5.02
C ARG A 23 -0.56 -22.05 4.00
N PHE A 24 -0.10 -20.84 3.67
CA PHE A 24 1.01 -20.61 2.74
C PHE A 24 2.36 -20.67 3.45
N ALA A 25 3.35 -21.26 2.77
CA ALA A 25 4.76 -21.09 3.13
C ALA A 25 5.27 -19.78 2.54
N VAL A 26 5.68 -18.84 3.39
CA VAL A 26 6.20 -17.55 2.95
C VAL A 26 7.71 -17.61 2.94
N HIS A 27 8.33 -17.29 1.80
CA HIS A 27 9.77 -17.15 1.67
C HIS A 27 10.10 -15.66 1.52
N ARG A 28 10.98 -15.16 2.39
CA ARG A 28 11.41 -13.76 2.41
C ARG A 28 12.75 -13.58 1.73
N PHE A 29 12.84 -12.52 0.95
CA PHE A 29 14.04 -12.13 0.23
C PHE A 29 14.22 -10.61 0.29
N ARG A 30 15.46 -10.17 0.08
CA ARG A 30 15.83 -8.77 -0.12
C ARG A 30 16.52 -8.61 -1.47
N ASP A 31 16.12 -7.62 -2.24
CA ASP A 31 16.88 -7.20 -3.42
C ASP A 31 18.11 -6.41 -2.98
N LEU A 32 19.30 -6.91 -3.31
CA LEU A 32 20.57 -6.33 -2.92
C LEU A 32 20.88 -4.99 -3.62
N ARG A 33 20.16 -4.64 -4.69
CA ARG A 33 20.35 -3.37 -5.40
C ARG A 33 19.50 -2.25 -4.82
N THR A 34 18.28 -2.57 -4.39
CA THR A 34 17.32 -1.56 -3.92
C THR A 34 17.09 -1.60 -2.42
N GLY A 35 17.44 -2.70 -1.75
CA GLY A 35 17.11 -2.95 -0.36
C GLY A 35 15.67 -3.41 -0.14
N ASP A 36 14.84 -3.42 -1.19
CA ASP A 36 13.43 -3.74 -1.11
C ASP A 36 13.17 -5.21 -0.76
N PRO A 37 12.09 -5.51 -0.02
CA PRO A 37 11.67 -6.88 0.22
C PRO A 37 11.03 -7.50 -1.03
N ALA A 38 11.19 -8.80 -1.18
CA ALA A 38 10.43 -9.63 -2.12
C ALA A 38 9.94 -10.88 -1.39
N LEU A 39 8.72 -11.33 -1.71
CA LEU A 39 8.14 -12.52 -1.11
C LEU A 39 7.76 -13.55 -2.17
N ALA A 40 7.87 -14.82 -1.81
CA ALA A 40 7.21 -15.91 -2.52
C ALA A 40 6.35 -16.71 -1.55
N LEU A 41 5.04 -16.72 -1.78
CA LEU A 41 4.07 -17.49 -1.00
C LEU A 41 3.77 -18.75 -1.80
N LEU A 42 4.09 -19.93 -1.24
CA LEU A 42 3.89 -21.22 -1.88
C LEU A 42 2.79 -22.00 -1.16
N LEU A 43 1.95 -22.69 -1.94
CA LEU A 43 0.95 -23.63 -1.43
C LEU A 43 1.11 -24.97 -2.13
N GLY A 44 0.97 -26.06 -1.37
CA GLY A 44 1.10 -27.44 -1.86
C GLY A 44 2.52 -27.76 -2.34
N ASP A 45 2.65 -28.82 -3.14
CA ASP A 45 3.91 -29.20 -3.78
C ASP A 45 4.19 -28.32 -5.01
N ALA A 46 4.68 -27.10 -4.79
CA ALA A 46 4.98 -26.16 -5.87
C ALA A 46 6.14 -26.60 -6.79
N ARG A 47 6.90 -27.65 -6.44
CA ARG A 47 8.09 -28.12 -7.19
C ARG A 47 7.79 -29.24 -8.19
N GLY A 48 6.60 -29.83 -8.14
CA GLY A 48 6.20 -30.85 -9.11
C GLY A 48 6.25 -30.38 -10.57
N PRO A 49 6.32 -31.31 -11.55
CA PRO A 49 6.56 -31.00 -12.96
C PRO A 49 5.37 -30.37 -13.68
N ALA A 50 4.15 -30.50 -13.13
CA ALA A 50 2.95 -29.93 -13.72
C ALA A 50 2.97 -28.38 -13.67
N PRO A 51 2.42 -27.69 -14.69
CA PRO A 51 2.34 -26.23 -14.71
C PRO A 51 1.82 -25.66 -13.40
N LEU A 52 2.48 -24.61 -12.89
CA LEU A 52 2.21 -24.03 -11.58
C LEU A 52 1.26 -22.84 -11.72
N LEU A 53 0.09 -22.90 -11.07
CA LEU A 53 -0.79 -21.73 -10.99
C LEU A 53 -0.06 -20.63 -10.21
N ALA A 54 0.12 -19.47 -10.82
CA ALA A 54 0.91 -18.42 -10.20
C ALA A 54 0.38 -17.01 -10.44
N ARG A 55 0.62 -16.15 -9.45
CA ARG A 55 0.42 -14.71 -9.54
C ARG A 55 1.74 -14.00 -9.30
N VAL A 56 2.13 -13.13 -10.22
CA VAL A 56 3.15 -12.11 -9.94
C VAL A 56 2.39 -10.85 -9.54
N HIS A 57 2.64 -10.32 -8.35
CA HIS A 57 1.95 -9.17 -7.78
C HIS A 57 2.95 -8.05 -7.52
N SER A 58 2.63 -6.83 -7.96
CA SER A 58 3.44 -5.63 -7.68
C SER A 58 2.78 -4.88 -6.53
N SER A 59 3.54 -4.51 -5.51
CA SER A 59 3.02 -3.88 -4.30
C SER A 59 2.20 -2.61 -4.58
N CYS A 60 1.20 -2.39 -3.74
CA CYS A 60 0.39 -1.17 -3.73
C CYS A 60 0.00 -0.84 -2.28
N VAL A 61 0.85 -0.06 -1.59
CA VAL A 61 0.69 0.23 -0.15
C VAL A 61 -0.65 0.91 0.13
N THR A 62 -1.10 1.79 -0.76
CA THR A 62 -2.35 2.53 -0.58
C THR A 62 -3.56 1.61 -0.46
N SER A 63 -3.70 0.60 -1.32
CA SER A 63 -4.83 -0.33 -1.25
C SER A 63 -4.60 -1.48 -0.29
N GLU A 64 -3.39 -2.03 -0.25
CA GLU A 64 -3.10 -3.28 0.47
C GLU A 64 -2.86 -3.04 1.96
N ALA A 65 -2.21 -1.93 2.32
CA ALA A 65 -1.97 -1.57 3.70
C ALA A 65 -3.00 -0.59 4.24
N TRP A 66 -3.34 0.45 3.46
CA TRP A 66 -4.19 1.53 3.93
C TRP A 66 -5.66 1.40 3.51
N GLY A 67 -5.99 0.43 2.65
CA GLY A 67 -7.35 0.10 2.21
C GLY A 67 -7.99 1.10 1.23
N ALA A 68 -7.19 1.76 0.41
CA ALA A 68 -7.71 2.58 -0.68
C ALA A 68 -8.64 1.78 -1.61
N CYS A 69 -9.74 2.41 -2.05
CA CYS A 69 -10.68 1.84 -3.02
C CYS A 69 -10.61 2.45 -4.42
N ASP A 70 -9.64 3.36 -4.67
CA ASP A 70 -9.40 4.02 -5.96
C ASP A 70 -8.59 3.17 -6.97
N CYS A 71 -8.25 1.94 -6.60
CA CYS A 71 -7.65 0.93 -7.46
C CYS A 71 -8.16 -0.47 -7.09
N ASP A 72 -7.74 -1.48 -7.86
CA ASP A 72 -8.15 -2.88 -7.67
C ASP A 72 -7.01 -3.78 -7.15
N CYS A 73 -5.87 -3.22 -6.74
CA CYS A 73 -4.67 -3.99 -6.41
C CYS A 73 -4.89 -4.95 -5.22
N ALA A 74 -5.50 -4.49 -4.12
CA ALA A 74 -5.81 -5.36 -2.97
C ALA A 74 -6.82 -6.46 -3.32
N GLY A 75 -7.87 -6.14 -4.09
CA GLY A 75 -8.83 -7.13 -4.58
C GLY A 75 -8.16 -8.21 -5.46
N GLN A 76 -7.21 -7.81 -6.31
CA GLN A 76 -6.43 -8.75 -7.11
C GLN A 76 -5.48 -9.62 -6.27
N LEU A 77 -4.90 -9.06 -5.20
CA LEU A 77 -4.06 -9.84 -4.28
C LEU A 77 -4.89 -10.96 -3.64
N HIS A 78 -6.03 -10.62 -3.03
CA HIS A 78 -6.90 -11.58 -2.35
C HIS A 78 -7.55 -12.58 -3.33
N ALA A 79 -8.00 -12.13 -4.49
CA ALA A 79 -8.56 -13.04 -5.51
C ALA A 79 -7.52 -14.05 -6.02
N ALA A 80 -6.26 -13.63 -6.16
CA ALA A 80 -5.18 -14.53 -6.54
C ALA A 80 -4.87 -15.57 -5.45
N LEU A 81 -4.82 -15.14 -4.18
CA LEU A 81 -4.65 -16.06 -3.04
C LEU A 81 -5.79 -17.08 -2.97
N ALA A 82 -7.04 -16.63 -3.15
CA ALA A 82 -8.22 -17.51 -3.17
C ALA A 82 -8.20 -18.51 -4.33
N GLU A 83 -7.81 -18.09 -5.53
CA GLU A 83 -7.66 -19.01 -6.67
C GLU A 83 -6.55 -20.04 -6.45
N ILE A 84 -5.44 -19.64 -5.83
CA ILE A 84 -4.35 -20.57 -5.47
C ILE A 84 -4.81 -21.54 -4.37
N ALA A 85 -5.47 -21.04 -3.33
CA ALA A 85 -6.04 -21.84 -2.26
C ALA A 85 -7.02 -22.90 -2.79
N ARG A 86 -7.95 -22.48 -3.66
CA ARG A 86 -8.91 -23.37 -4.33
C ARG A 86 -8.26 -24.43 -5.19
N ALA A 87 -7.12 -24.11 -5.82
CA ALA A 87 -6.36 -25.07 -6.61
C ALA A 87 -5.54 -26.06 -5.75
N GLY A 88 -5.31 -25.75 -4.46
CA GLY A 88 -4.49 -26.54 -3.54
C GLY A 88 -2.99 -26.55 -3.84
N ARG A 89 -2.56 -25.93 -4.95
CA ARG A 89 -1.18 -25.83 -5.39
C ARG A 89 -0.95 -24.56 -6.20
N GLY A 90 0.05 -23.76 -5.81
CA GLY A 90 0.42 -22.56 -6.56
C GLY A 90 1.46 -21.68 -5.89
N ALA A 91 1.77 -20.56 -6.53
CA ALA A 91 2.72 -19.58 -6.03
C ALA A 91 2.23 -18.14 -6.23
N LEU A 92 2.42 -17.29 -5.22
CA LEU A 92 2.30 -15.84 -5.36
C LEU A 92 3.67 -15.19 -5.14
N PHE A 93 4.19 -14.55 -6.18
CA PHE A 93 5.41 -13.75 -6.11
C PHE A 93 5.03 -12.30 -5.88
N TYR A 94 5.39 -11.73 -4.73
CA TYR A 94 5.10 -10.36 -4.36
C TYR A 94 6.38 -9.52 -4.50
N LEU A 95 6.38 -8.57 -5.44
CA LEU A 95 7.50 -7.68 -5.72
C LEU A 95 7.18 -6.28 -5.19
N PHE A 96 8.08 -5.70 -4.41
CA PHE A 96 7.90 -4.36 -3.88
C PHE A 96 8.25 -3.31 -4.94
N GLN A 97 7.25 -2.95 -5.75
CA GLN A 97 7.40 -2.11 -6.94
C GLN A 97 6.21 -1.16 -7.06
N GLU A 98 6.08 -0.28 -6.06
CA GLU A 98 5.03 0.73 -6.00
C GLU A 98 5.08 1.68 -7.21
N GLY A 99 3.94 2.22 -7.60
CA GLY A 99 3.85 3.23 -8.67
C GLY A 99 4.37 2.71 -10.01
N ARG A 100 4.07 1.45 -10.36
CA ARG A 100 4.60 0.80 -11.59
C ARG A 100 6.14 0.83 -11.65
N GLY A 101 6.79 0.64 -10.50
CA GLY A 101 8.25 0.67 -10.38
C GLY A 101 8.86 2.07 -10.29
N ALA A 102 8.05 3.14 -10.36
CA ALA A 102 8.50 4.52 -10.19
C ALA A 102 8.53 4.99 -8.72
N GLY A 103 8.03 4.18 -7.78
CA GLY A 103 8.02 4.47 -6.35
C GLY A 103 6.79 5.24 -5.87
N LEU A 104 6.72 5.43 -4.55
CA LEU A 104 5.58 6.07 -3.89
C LEU A 104 5.50 7.57 -4.21
N ALA A 105 6.64 8.26 -4.29
CA ALA A 105 6.70 9.67 -4.65
C ALA A 105 6.09 9.95 -6.03
N ALA A 106 6.48 9.17 -7.05
CA ALA A 106 5.91 9.28 -8.40
C ALA A 106 4.40 9.03 -8.40
N LYS A 107 3.93 8.02 -7.67
CA LYS A 107 2.50 7.74 -7.50
C LYS A 107 1.76 8.88 -6.81
N ALA A 108 2.35 9.49 -5.77
CA ALA A 108 1.73 10.61 -5.07
C ALA A 108 1.58 11.85 -5.96
N LEU A 109 2.63 12.19 -6.72
CA LEU A 109 2.60 13.28 -7.71
C LEU A 109 1.55 13.03 -8.81
N ASP A 110 1.47 11.79 -9.31
CA ASP A 110 0.42 11.36 -10.23
C ASP A 110 -0.98 11.56 -9.64
N ARG A 111 -1.24 11.05 -8.43
CA ARG A 111 -2.55 11.22 -7.77
C ARG A 111 -2.91 12.68 -7.56
N MET A 112 -1.95 13.51 -7.16
CA MET A 112 -2.13 14.95 -7.02
C MET A 112 -2.49 15.60 -8.36
N ALA A 113 -1.77 15.28 -9.44
CA ALA A 113 -2.04 15.83 -10.78
C ALA A 113 -3.42 15.42 -11.30
N VAL A 114 -3.77 14.14 -11.19
CA VAL A 114 -5.09 13.61 -11.59
C VAL A 114 -6.21 14.33 -10.83
N GLN A 115 -6.11 14.43 -9.50
CA GLN A 115 -7.15 15.07 -8.67
C GLN A 115 -7.23 16.58 -8.88
N ALA A 116 -6.09 17.28 -8.96
CA ALA A 116 -6.07 18.73 -9.21
C ALA A 116 -6.66 19.08 -10.59
N SER A 117 -6.51 18.17 -11.57
CA SER A 117 -7.13 18.32 -12.88
C SER A 117 -8.65 18.08 -12.88
N GLY A 118 -9.24 17.59 -11.78
CA GLY A 118 -10.62 17.12 -11.75
C GLY A 118 -10.84 15.87 -12.62
N GLU A 119 -9.89 14.93 -12.59
CA GLU A 119 -9.89 13.68 -13.37
C GLU A 119 -9.89 13.86 -14.90
N ARG A 120 -9.47 15.04 -15.38
CA ARG A 120 -9.31 15.30 -16.83
C ARG A 120 -8.07 14.63 -17.41
N VAL A 121 -7.04 14.39 -16.59
CA VAL A 121 -5.86 13.62 -16.98
C VAL A 121 -5.91 12.24 -16.35
N THR A 122 -5.42 11.25 -17.08
CA THR A 122 -5.22 9.88 -16.62
C THR A 122 -3.88 9.73 -15.91
N THR A 123 -3.73 8.64 -15.17
CA THR A 123 -2.45 8.27 -14.55
C THR A 123 -1.30 8.10 -15.55
N PHE A 124 -1.59 7.72 -16.79
CA PHE A 124 -0.57 7.56 -17.83
C PHE A 124 -0.11 8.91 -18.38
N GLU A 125 -1.03 9.85 -18.57
CA GLU A 125 -0.70 11.23 -18.98
C GLU A 125 0.04 11.98 -17.87
N ALA A 126 -0.34 11.78 -16.61
CA ALA A 126 0.37 12.35 -15.47
C ALA A 126 1.82 11.82 -15.37
N TYR A 127 2.04 10.51 -15.55
CA TYR A 127 3.39 9.94 -15.61
C TYR A 127 4.21 10.53 -16.77
N ALA A 128 3.61 10.66 -17.96
CA ALA A 128 4.26 11.27 -19.10
C ALA A 128 4.64 12.74 -18.85
N ALA A 129 3.76 13.51 -18.20
CA ALA A 129 4.05 14.90 -17.81
C ALA A 129 5.20 15.02 -16.78
N LEU A 130 5.43 13.98 -15.97
CA LEU A 130 6.58 13.87 -15.06
C LEU A 130 7.86 13.36 -15.77
N GLY A 131 7.81 13.08 -17.08
CA GLY A 131 8.93 12.48 -17.82
C GLY A 131 9.18 11.01 -17.49
N LEU A 132 8.21 10.32 -16.85
CA LEU A 132 8.32 8.93 -16.44
C LEU A 132 7.80 7.99 -17.53
N ALA A 133 8.46 6.84 -17.67
CA ALA A 133 7.94 5.78 -18.52
C ALA A 133 6.61 5.25 -17.96
N ARG A 134 5.74 4.81 -18.88
CA ARG A 134 4.43 4.23 -18.57
C ARG A 134 4.50 3.07 -17.57
N ASP A 135 5.56 2.27 -17.65
CA ASP A 135 5.82 1.14 -16.75
C ASP A 135 7.34 0.98 -16.60
N GLN A 136 7.82 0.92 -15.36
CA GLN A 136 9.24 0.79 -15.02
C GLN A 136 9.51 -0.48 -14.19
N ARG A 137 8.53 -1.39 -14.14
CA ARG A 137 8.64 -2.64 -13.38
C ARG A 137 9.67 -3.57 -14.01
N ARG A 138 10.32 -4.32 -13.13
CA ARG A 138 11.35 -5.31 -13.43
C ARG A 138 10.88 -6.68 -12.98
N TYR A 139 10.99 -7.69 -13.83
CA TYR A 139 10.44 -9.03 -13.58
C TYR A 139 11.50 -10.13 -13.45
N GLU A 140 12.76 -9.80 -13.67
CA GLU A 140 13.93 -10.65 -13.42
C GLU A 140 13.95 -11.22 -11.99
N PRO A 141 13.53 -10.47 -10.94
CA PRO A 141 13.41 -11.03 -9.60
C PRO A 141 12.51 -12.28 -9.54
N VAL A 142 11.50 -12.43 -10.40
CA VAL A 142 10.67 -13.65 -10.44
C VAL A 142 11.48 -14.85 -10.89
N ALA A 143 12.32 -14.71 -11.91
CA ALA A 143 13.22 -15.78 -12.35
C ALA A 143 14.20 -16.17 -11.22
N PHE A 144 14.71 -15.18 -10.49
CA PHE A 144 15.61 -15.41 -9.37
C PHE A 144 14.94 -16.12 -8.19
N LEU A 145 13.72 -15.70 -7.81
CA LEU A 145 12.91 -16.39 -6.80
C LEU A 145 12.68 -17.85 -7.19
N ARG A 146 12.32 -18.10 -8.45
CA ARG A 146 12.10 -19.46 -8.95
C ARG A 146 13.36 -20.32 -8.87
N ALA A 147 14.52 -19.80 -9.26
CA ALA A 147 15.79 -20.51 -9.16
C ALA A 147 16.13 -20.85 -7.70
N LEU A 148 16.04 -19.88 -6.79
CA LEU A 148 16.30 -20.08 -5.36
C LEU A 148 15.36 -21.09 -4.69
N LEU A 149 14.13 -21.21 -5.20
CA LEU A 149 13.10 -22.09 -4.64
C LEU A 149 13.03 -23.47 -5.33
N GLY A 150 13.76 -23.65 -6.44
CA GLY A 150 13.72 -24.85 -7.27
C GLY A 150 12.38 -25.01 -8.00
N LEU A 151 11.80 -23.93 -8.52
CA LEU A 151 10.51 -23.92 -9.22
C LEU A 151 10.71 -23.96 -10.73
N GLU A 152 10.77 -25.17 -11.30
CA GLU A 152 11.09 -25.40 -12.71
C GLU A 152 9.86 -25.36 -13.62
N ALA A 153 8.71 -25.82 -13.12
CA ALA A 153 7.49 -25.91 -13.92
C ALA A 153 7.06 -24.55 -14.51
N PRO A 154 6.56 -24.52 -15.76
CA PRO A 154 6.08 -23.29 -16.37
C PRO A 154 4.83 -22.77 -15.65
N LEU A 155 4.63 -21.45 -15.64
CA LEU A 155 3.53 -20.83 -14.92
C LEU A 155 2.23 -20.84 -15.73
N VAL A 156 1.11 -21.15 -15.08
CA VAL A 156 -0.22 -20.71 -15.50
C VAL A 156 -0.47 -19.37 -14.81
N LEU A 157 -0.23 -18.27 -15.53
CA LEU A 157 -0.14 -16.93 -14.95
C LEU A 157 -1.52 -16.27 -14.80
N LEU A 158 -1.89 -15.90 -13.58
CA LEU A 158 -3.06 -15.10 -13.23
C LEU A 158 -2.82 -13.61 -13.58
N THR A 159 -3.21 -13.19 -14.78
CA THR A 159 -3.04 -11.81 -15.27
C THR A 159 -4.10 -11.44 -16.32
N HIS A 160 -4.49 -10.17 -16.33
CA HIS A 160 -5.28 -9.52 -17.39
C HIS A 160 -4.42 -8.54 -18.21
N ASN A 161 -3.13 -8.42 -17.89
CA ASN A 161 -2.17 -7.59 -18.61
C ASN A 161 -1.31 -8.48 -19.54
N PRO A 162 -1.49 -8.40 -20.88
CA PRO A 162 -0.68 -9.14 -21.83
C PRO A 162 0.78 -8.67 -21.88
N GLU A 163 1.04 -7.36 -21.74
CA GLU A 163 2.40 -6.79 -21.69
C GLU A 163 3.18 -7.38 -20.51
N LYS A 164 2.52 -7.61 -19.36
CA LYS A 164 3.14 -8.28 -18.21
C LYS A 164 3.54 -9.72 -18.50
N ALA A 165 2.71 -10.45 -19.25
CA ALA A 165 3.05 -11.82 -19.64
C ALA A 165 4.24 -11.83 -20.62
N ALA A 166 4.33 -10.87 -21.55
CA ALA A 166 5.49 -10.72 -22.42
C ALA A 166 6.75 -10.38 -21.61
N ALA A 167 6.71 -9.35 -20.77
CA ALA A 167 7.85 -8.92 -19.97
C ALA A 167 8.36 -10.00 -19.01
N LEU A 168 7.48 -10.86 -18.48
CA LEU A 168 7.88 -12.02 -17.69
C LEU A 168 8.62 -13.07 -18.53
N ARG A 169 8.17 -13.34 -19.77
CA ARG A 169 8.89 -14.25 -20.69
C ARG A 169 10.26 -13.69 -21.04
N ASP A 170 10.34 -12.40 -21.35
CA ASP A 170 11.60 -11.71 -21.67
C ASP A 170 12.56 -11.75 -20.48
N ALA A 171 12.04 -11.69 -19.26
CA ALA A 171 12.80 -11.87 -18.02
C ALA A 171 13.17 -13.34 -17.71
N GLY A 172 12.94 -14.27 -18.62
CA GLY A 172 13.30 -15.69 -18.47
C GLY A 172 12.33 -16.52 -17.62
N VAL A 173 11.08 -16.07 -17.43
CA VAL A 173 10.05 -16.82 -16.70
C VAL A 173 9.22 -17.66 -17.69
N PRO A 174 9.37 -18.99 -17.73
CA PRO A 174 8.52 -19.84 -18.55
C PRO A 174 7.03 -19.72 -18.16
N ILE A 175 6.18 -19.40 -19.13
CA ILE A 175 4.72 -19.27 -18.99
C ILE A 175 4.04 -20.23 -19.96
N ALA A 176 3.31 -21.20 -19.43
CA ALA A 176 2.53 -22.17 -20.21
C ALA A 176 1.27 -21.53 -20.80
N SER A 177 0.54 -20.76 -19.98
CA SER A 177 -0.69 -20.07 -20.37
C SER A 177 -1.00 -18.92 -19.43
N THR A 178 -1.92 -18.05 -19.83
CA THR A 178 -2.46 -16.98 -18.99
C THR A 178 -3.92 -17.24 -18.67
N ARG A 179 -4.32 -16.98 -17.42
CA ARG A 179 -5.73 -16.97 -17.00
C ARG A 179 -6.07 -15.57 -16.48
N PRO A 180 -7.17 -14.95 -16.93
CA PRO A 180 -7.57 -13.65 -16.42
C PRO A 180 -7.96 -13.75 -14.94
N LEU A 181 -7.66 -12.69 -14.20
CA LEU A 181 -8.14 -12.51 -12.84
C LEU A 181 -9.20 -11.41 -12.88
N ALA A 182 -10.42 -11.71 -12.40
CA ALA A 182 -11.54 -10.78 -12.47
C ALA A 182 -11.20 -9.48 -11.73
N ALA A 183 -11.35 -8.34 -12.42
CA ALA A 183 -11.31 -7.04 -11.78
C ALA A 183 -12.68 -6.72 -11.17
N GLN A 184 -12.68 -6.16 -9.96
CA GLN A 184 -13.90 -5.71 -9.30
C GLN A 184 -14.06 -4.21 -9.52
N ALA A 185 -14.97 -3.84 -10.43
CA ALA A 185 -15.34 -2.45 -10.62
C ALA A 185 -16.17 -1.96 -9.43
N SER A 186 -15.83 -0.77 -8.93
CA SER A 186 -16.60 -0.03 -7.95
C SER A 186 -16.76 1.42 -8.42
N PRO A 187 -17.70 2.21 -7.88
CA PRO A 187 -17.81 3.63 -8.23
C PRO A 187 -16.47 4.38 -8.14
N TRP A 188 -15.59 3.99 -7.21
CA TRP A 188 -14.35 4.69 -6.87
C TRP A 188 -13.15 4.36 -7.77
N ASN A 189 -13.17 3.22 -8.48
CA ASN A 189 -12.03 2.77 -9.30
C ASN A 189 -12.34 2.71 -10.81
N ARG A 190 -13.56 3.08 -11.24
CA ARG A 190 -13.96 3.07 -12.67
C ARG A 190 -13.03 3.89 -13.56
N HIS A 191 -12.68 5.12 -13.15
CA HIS A 191 -11.73 5.96 -13.89
C HIS A 191 -10.41 5.23 -14.12
N TYR A 192 -9.88 4.61 -13.06
CA TYR A 192 -8.63 3.87 -13.09
C TYR A 192 -8.70 2.60 -13.97
N LEU A 193 -9.78 1.82 -13.86
CA LEU A 193 -10.00 0.63 -14.68
C LEU A 193 -10.21 0.98 -16.16
N ALA A 194 -10.92 2.07 -16.45
CA ALA A 194 -11.10 2.59 -17.80
C ALA A 194 -9.76 3.01 -18.42
N ALA A 195 -8.91 3.72 -17.66
CA ALA A 195 -7.56 4.07 -18.09
C ALA A 195 -6.71 2.82 -18.39
N LYS A 196 -6.75 1.79 -17.53
CA LYS A 196 -6.08 0.49 -17.79
C LYS A 196 -6.57 -0.18 -19.07
N ARG A 197 -7.89 -0.23 -19.27
CA ARG A 197 -8.48 -0.84 -20.47
C ARG A 197 -8.04 -0.11 -21.73
N ARG A 198 -8.10 1.23 -21.75
CA ARG A 198 -7.61 2.06 -22.86
C ARG A 198 -6.12 1.84 -23.14
N SER A 199 -5.34 1.46 -22.13
CA SER A 199 -3.91 1.18 -22.30
C SER A 199 -3.60 -0.24 -22.78
N GLY A 200 -4.60 -1.09 -23.05
CA GLY A 200 -4.42 -2.43 -23.62
C GLY A 200 -4.58 -3.59 -22.62
N HIS A 201 -5.09 -3.31 -21.41
CA HIS A 201 -5.44 -4.37 -20.46
C HIS A 201 -6.73 -5.08 -20.90
N ALA A 202 -6.75 -6.42 -20.84
CA ALA A 202 -7.90 -7.25 -21.16
C ALA A 202 -8.91 -7.24 -20.00
N LEU A 203 -9.59 -6.11 -19.82
CA LEU A 203 -10.61 -5.87 -18.81
C LEU A 203 -11.99 -5.75 -19.46
N ALA A 204 -13.01 -6.28 -18.77
CA ALA A 204 -14.40 -5.98 -19.10
C ALA A 204 -14.63 -4.46 -19.02
N ASP A 205 -15.66 -3.98 -19.72
CA ASP A 205 -16.08 -2.58 -19.57
C ASP A 205 -16.45 -2.32 -18.10
N PRO A 206 -15.76 -1.41 -17.39
CA PRO A 206 -16.15 -1.08 -16.03
C PRO A 206 -17.53 -0.38 -15.98
N GLY A 207 -18.10 0.03 -17.12
CA GLY A 207 -19.33 0.82 -17.26
C GLY A 207 -19.06 2.31 -17.10
N GLU A 208 -20.06 3.15 -17.37
CA GLU A 208 -19.94 4.59 -17.12
C GLU A 208 -19.61 4.86 -15.64
N PRO A 209 -18.84 5.92 -15.34
CA PRO A 209 -18.65 6.35 -13.97
C PRO A 209 -20.02 6.72 -13.41
N ALA A 210 -20.59 5.85 -12.57
CA ALA A 210 -21.55 6.31 -11.57
C ALA A 210 -20.88 7.48 -10.86
N ARG A 211 -21.59 8.60 -10.65
CA ARG A 211 -21.03 9.81 -10.03
C ARG A 211 -20.65 9.50 -8.59
N ALA A 212 -19.50 8.87 -8.41
CA ALA A 212 -18.86 8.69 -7.13
C ALA A 212 -18.66 10.09 -6.55
N PRO A 213 -19.06 10.36 -5.30
CA PRO A 213 -18.71 11.61 -4.65
C PRO A 213 -17.21 11.82 -4.75
N GLY A 214 -16.81 12.98 -5.24
CA GLY A 214 -15.41 13.36 -5.32
C GLY A 214 -14.81 13.56 -3.92
N PRO A 215 -13.53 13.95 -3.83
CA PRO A 215 -12.94 14.36 -2.57
C PRO A 215 -13.78 15.48 -1.90
N PRO A 216 -13.67 15.63 -0.57
CA PRO A 216 -14.49 16.58 0.20
C PRO A 216 -14.27 18.04 -0.22
N GLU A 217 -13.11 18.34 -0.79
CA GLU A 217 -12.78 19.63 -1.37
C GLU A 217 -11.95 19.44 -2.65
N ARG A 218 -11.89 20.50 -3.48
CA ARG A 218 -11.01 20.50 -4.65
C ARG A 218 -9.56 20.49 -4.18
N LEU A 219 -8.78 19.55 -4.70
CA LEU A 219 -7.34 19.52 -4.46
C LEU A 219 -6.65 20.59 -5.31
N GLU A 220 -5.81 21.42 -4.68
CA GLU A 220 -4.88 22.29 -5.40
C GLU A 220 -3.52 21.61 -5.51
N ALA A 221 -2.92 21.61 -6.70
CA ALA A 221 -1.56 21.11 -6.86
C ALA A 221 -0.56 22.02 -6.13
N LEU A 222 0.47 21.43 -5.56
CA LEU A 222 1.60 22.16 -4.97
C LEU A 222 2.89 21.83 -5.68
N ALA A 223 3.83 22.79 -5.66
CA ALA A 223 5.21 22.54 -6.02
C ALA A 223 5.95 21.90 -4.84
N PRO A 224 6.85 20.93 -5.09
CA PRO A 224 7.72 20.41 -4.04
C PRO A 224 8.57 21.51 -3.40
N GLY A 225 8.80 21.42 -2.09
CA GLY A 225 9.58 22.42 -1.35
C GLY A 225 9.74 22.09 0.13
N PRO A 226 10.63 22.79 0.85
CA PRO A 226 10.87 22.54 2.27
C PRO A 226 9.62 22.82 3.13
N LEU A 227 9.43 22.02 4.19
CA LEU A 227 8.31 22.17 5.13
C LEU A 227 8.60 23.07 6.33
N ASP A 228 9.85 23.17 6.75
CA ASP A 228 10.28 23.94 7.92
C ASP A 228 11.57 24.73 7.63
N ALA A 229 11.98 25.55 8.59
CA ALA A 229 13.18 26.39 8.51
C ALA A 229 14.50 25.61 8.66
N ALA A 230 14.44 24.29 8.92
CA ALA A 230 15.62 23.45 9.10
C ALA A 230 15.90 22.55 7.88
N ASP A 231 15.12 22.72 6.79
CA ASP A 231 15.25 22.05 5.49
C ASP A 231 15.24 20.50 5.55
N ARG A 232 14.94 19.86 6.68
CA ARG A 232 15.04 18.40 6.82
C ARG A 232 14.00 17.66 5.97
N PHE A 233 12.79 18.20 5.92
CA PHE A 233 11.67 17.58 5.22
C PHE A 233 11.31 18.37 3.97
N VAL A 234 11.28 17.69 2.82
CA VAL A 234 10.83 18.27 1.55
C VAL A 234 9.42 17.75 1.26
N ARG A 235 8.41 18.62 1.31
CA ARG A 235 7.05 18.29 0.84
C ARG A 235 7.13 17.96 -0.64
N LEU A 236 6.53 16.84 -1.03
CA LEU A 236 6.51 16.39 -2.42
C LEU A 236 5.11 16.52 -3.02
N ALA A 237 4.10 16.00 -2.33
CA ALA A 237 2.74 15.92 -2.86
C ALA A 237 1.72 15.81 -1.73
N HIS A 238 0.47 16.10 -2.04
CA HIS A 238 -0.68 15.76 -1.22
C HIS A 238 -1.84 15.33 -2.11
N TRP A 239 -2.68 14.43 -1.62
CA TRP A 239 -3.84 13.95 -2.36
C TRP A 239 -4.88 13.35 -1.42
N PHE A 240 -6.12 13.24 -1.88
CA PHE A 240 -7.16 12.53 -1.14
C PHE A 240 -7.16 11.04 -1.46
N LEU A 241 -7.20 10.20 -0.43
CA LEU A 241 -7.30 8.77 -0.54
C LEU A 241 -8.69 8.31 -0.07
N PRO A 242 -9.52 7.73 -0.95
CA PRO A 242 -10.81 7.18 -0.55
C PRO A 242 -10.62 5.79 0.07
N ILE A 243 -11.27 5.60 1.22
CA ILE A 243 -11.14 4.45 2.11
C ILE A 243 -12.51 3.79 2.21
N ALA A 244 -12.70 2.66 1.53
CA ALA A 244 -13.95 1.90 1.61
C ALA A 244 -14.30 1.49 3.06
N ARG A 245 -15.56 1.70 3.46
CA ARG A 245 -16.11 1.30 4.76
C ARG A 245 -17.29 0.37 4.54
N PRO A 246 -17.28 -0.87 5.08
CA PRO A 246 -18.36 -1.83 4.86
C PRO A 246 -19.75 -1.32 5.25
N ALA A 247 -19.82 -0.50 6.29
CA ALA A 247 -21.08 0.03 6.84
C ALA A 247 -21.57 1.32 6.16
N ARG A 248 -20.95 1.76 5.05
CA ARG A 248 -21.27 3.03 4.39
C ARG A 248 -21.25 2.91 2.87
N GLU A 249 -22.10 3.68 2.23
CA GLU A 249 -22.07 3.85 0.77
C GLU A 249 -20.87 4.72 0.35
N ASP A 250 -20.64 5.84 1.06
CA ASP A 250 -19.53 6.75 0.81
C ASP A 250 -18.23 6.31 1.51
N PRO A 251 -17.06 6.51 0.87
CA PRO A 251 -15.78 6.24 1.47
C PRO A 251 -15.49 7.27 2.56
N LEU A 252 -14.63 6.88 3.49
CA LEU A 252 -13.90 7.84 4.29
C LEU A 252 -12.82 8.49 3.40
N TRP A 253 -12.63 9.79 3.51
CA TRP A 253 -11.55 10.49 2.80
C TRP A 253 -10.42 10.85 3.75
N LEU A 254 -9.21 10.40 3.45
CA LEU A 254 -7.98 10.85 4.10
C LEU A 254 -7.24 11.79 3.16
N ARG A 255 -6.81 12.96 3.63
CA ARG A 255 -5.77 13.72 2.93
C ARG A 255 -4.42 13.13 3.30
N LEU A 256 -3.69 12.61 2.33
CA LEU A 256 -2.32 12.17 2.51
C LEU A 256 -1.38 13.29 2.13
N GLU A 257 -0.39 13.52 2.99
CA GLU A 257 0.69 14.49 2.82
C GLU A 257 2.00 13.70 2.78
N LEU A 258 2.73 13.80 1.67
CA LEU A 258 3.99 13.13 1.46
C LEU A 258 5.14 14.13 1.57
N ALA A 259 6.10 13.80 2.43
CA ALA A 259 7.39 14.48 2.53
C ALA A 259 8.54 13.48 2.34
N TYR A 260 9.69 13.95 1.89
CA TYR A 260 10.94 13.21 1.91
C TYR A 260 11.79 13.67 3.09
N ASP A 261 12.20 12.74 3.94
CA ASP A 261 13.10 12.98 5.06
C ASP A 261 14.55 12.86 4.59
N LEU A 262 15.27 13.98 4.50
CA LEU A 262 16.66 13.99 4.02
C LEU A 262 17.61 13.24 4.96
N ALA A 263 17.32 13.20 6.27
CA ALA A 263 18.18 12.54 7.24
C ALA A 263 18.01 11.01 7.17
N ALA A 264 16.77 10.53 7.11
CA ALA A 264 16.46 9.10 7.00
C ALA A 264 16.51 8.57 5.55
N ARG A 265 16.54 9.48 4.57
CA ARG A 265 16.53 9.19 3.12
C ARG A 265 15.33 8.34 2.68
N CYS A 266 14.16 8.62 3.26
CA CYS A 266 12.92 7.89 2.97
C CYS A 266 11.70 8.81 2.89
N GLU A 267 10.65 8.31 2.26
CA GLU A 267 9.32 8.92 2.28
C GLU A 267 8.66 8.86 3.67
N ARG A 268 8.05 9.97 4.09
CA ARG A 268 7.18 10.08 5.26
C ARG A 268 5.77 10.43 4.80
N VAL A 269 4.81 9.59 5.16
CA VAL A 269 3.40 9.80 4.82
C VAL A 269 2.61 10.13 6.06
N ARG A 270 2.01 11.30 6.05
CA ARG A 270 1.08 11.76 7.07
C ARG A 270 -0.34 11.71 6.54
N ALA A 271 -1.21 10.98 7.21
CA ALA A 271 -2.63 10.93 6.92
C ALA A 271 -3.40 11.89 7.82
N VAL A 272 -4.25 12.70 7.21
CA VAL A 272 -5.09 13.68 7.87
C VAL A 272 -6.55 13.34 7.60
N TYR A 273 -7.31 13.12 8.67
CA TYR A 273 -8.76 12.99 8.63
C TYR A 273 -9.39 14.24 9.26
N ARG A 274 -10.35 14.86 8.56
CA ARG A 274 -11.07 16.02 9.08
C ARG A 274 -12.49 16.05 8.55
N ALA A 275 -13.46 15.82 9.44
CA ALA A 275 -14.88 15.95 9.18
C ALA A 275 -15.55 17.04 10.02
N ARG A 276 -14.95 17.39 11.17
CA ARG A 276 -15.37 18.51 12.03
C ARG A 276 -14.18 19.47 12.16
N PRO A 277 -14.25 20.70 11.60
CA PRO A 277 -13.12 21.64 11.62
C PRO A 277 -12.57 21.91 13.03
N ASP A 278 -13.46 22.05 14.01
CA ASP A 278 -13.13 22.37 15.41
C ASP A 278 -12.81 21.15 16.29
N ALA A 279 -12.94 19.93 15.76
CA ALA A 279 -12.62 18.74 16.53
C ALA A 279 -11.10 18.60 16.69
N ALA A 280 -10.64 18.53 17.94
CA ALA A 280 -9.23 18.29 18.19
C ALA A 280 -8.86 16.85 17.80
N PRO A 281 -7.78 16.65 17.03
CA PRO A 281 -7.48 15.36 16.43
C PRO A 281 -6.98 14.34 17.46
N LEU A 282 -7.29 13.07 17.19
CA LEU A 282 -6.51 11.96 17.73
C LEU A 282 -5.24 11.79 16.90
N VAL A 283 -4.10 11.61 17.54
CA VAL A 283 -2.79 11.53 16.86
C VAL A 283 -2.19 10.15 17.07
N ARG A 284 -1.76 9.48 16.00
CA ARG A 284 -1.28 8.10 16.05
C ARG A 284 -0.03 7.89 15.19
N VAL A 285 0.85 7.02 15.64
CA VAL A 285 1.84 6.37 14.78
C VAL A 285 1.25 5.02 14.36
N GLN A 286 1.02 4.84 13.06
CA GLN A 286 0.46 3.62 12.49
C GLN A 286 1.58 2.85 11.78
N ARG A 287 2.01 1.76 12.40
CA ARG A 287 3.00 0.85 11.81
C ARG A 287 2.33 -0.16 10.89
N GLU A 288 3.14 -0.69 9.98
CA GLU A 288 2.73 -1.72 9.07
C GLU A 288 3.77 -2.82 8.95
N ALA A 289 3.39 -4.07 9.25
CA ALA A 289 4.21 -5.21 8.85
C ALA A 289 3.82 -5.66 7.45
N LEU A 290 4.82 -6.08 6.65
CA LEU A 290 4.61 -6.48 5.26
C LEU A 290 3.60 -7.63 5.12
N LEU A 291 3.62 -8.60 6.05
CA LEU A 291 2.72 -9.75 6.01
C LEU A 291 1.27 -9.40 6.35
N ASP A 292 1.03 -8.26 7.03
CA ASP A 292 -0.32 -7.81 7.33
C ASP A 292 -1.12 -7.50 6.05
N ARG A 293 -0.46 -7.30 4.90
CA ARG A 293 -1.10 -7.04 3.59
C ARG A 293 -1.86 -8.22 3.03
N PHE A 294 -1.64 -9.42 3.56
CA PHE A 294 -2.19 -10.66 3.03
C PHE A 294 -3.26 -11.29 3.93
N ALA A 295 -3.53 -10.69 5.09
CA ALA A 295 -4.53 -11.17 6.03
C ALA A 295 -5.94 -11.14 5.41
N ASP A 296 -6.77 -12.12 5.79
CA ASP A 296 -8.09 -12.33 5.21
C ASP A 296 -9.04 -11.15 5.39
N GLY A 297 -9.73 -10.77 4.30
CA GLY A 297 -10.76 -9.74 4.30
C GLY A 297 -11.09 -9.18 2.91
N LEU A 298 -12.08 -9.77 2.22
CA LEU A 298 -12.69 -9.20 1.01
C LEU A 298 -13.83 -8.19 1.33
N SER A 299 -14.10 -7.93 2.61
CA SER A 299 -15.25 -7.14 3.07
C SER A 299 -14.85 -6.00 4.02
N GLY A 300 -13.82 -5.21 3.69
CA GLY A 300 -13.46 -3.98 4.41
C GLY A 300 -13.23 -4.08 5.93
N ALA A 301 -13.20 -5.29 6.49
CA ALA A 301 -12.56 -5.62 7.76
C ALA A 301 -11.05 -5.55 7.54
N ARG A 302 -10.54 -4.31 7.55
CA ARG A 302 -9.11 -4.01 7.48
C ARG A 302 -8.42 -4.52 8.75
N LYS A 303 -7.09 -4.62 8.71
CA LYS A 303 -6.20 -4.84 9.88
C LYS A 303 -6.83 -4.27 11.16
N PRO A 304 -7.08 -5.08 12.20
CA PRO A 304 -7.89 -4.65 13.35
C PRO A 304 -7.46 -3.31 13.96
N GLY A 305 -6.14 -3.05 14.04
CA GLY A 305 -5.60 -1.78 14.53
C GLY A 305 -5.86 -0.58 13.61
N TRP A 306 -5.69 -0.73 12.29
CA TRP A 306 -5.96 0.38 11.36
C TRP A 306 -7.46 0.64 11.19
N ALA A 307 -8.28 -0.41 11.14
CA ALA A 307 -9.74 -0.28 11.16
C ALA A 307 -10.21 0.49 12.39
N ALA A 308 -9.78 0.05 13.58
CA ALA A 308 -10.13 0.71 14.85
C ALA A 308 -9.64 2.16 14.90
N THR A 309 -8.48 2.46 14.28
CA THR A 309 -7.96 3.83 14.18
C THR A 309 -8.91 4.71 13.39
N LEU A 310 -9.34 4.24 12.21
CA LEU A 310 -10.29 4.96 11.37
C LEU A 310 -11.64 5.13 12.04
N ASP A 311 -12.13 4.12 12.77
CA ASP A 311 -13.36 4.25 13.58
C ASP A 311 -13.20 5.32 14.68
N ALA A 312 -12.04 5.36 15.35
CA ALA A 312 -11.74 6.36 16.37
C ALA A 312 -11.67 7.79 15.77
N PHE A 313 -11.04 7.93 14.60
CA PHE A 313 -10.96 9.19 13.88
C PHE A 313 -12.35 9.69 13.48
N GLU A 314 -13.22 8.82 12.96
CA GLU A 314 -14.61 9.18 12.63
C GLU A 314 -15.42 9.59 13.85
N ARG A 315 -15.39 8.79 14.94
CA ARG A 315 -16.09 9.14 16.19
C ARG A 315 -15.64 10.50 16.72
N ARG A 316 -14.35 10.81 16.63
CA ARG A 316 -13.80 12.11 17.04
C ARG A 316 -14.19 13.23 16.08
N GLY A 317 -14.21 12.95 14.78
CA GLY A 317 -14.38 13.92 13.70
C GLY A 317 -13.07 14.52 13.18
N ALA A 318 -11.93 14.12 13.74
CA ALA A 318 -10.59 14.54 13.32
C ALA A 318 -9.52 13.54 13.77
N GLY A 319 -8.49 13.35 12.93
CA GLY A 319 -7.37 12.46 13.24
C GLY A 319 -6.12 12.73 12.40
N LEU A 320 -4.96 12.41 12.96
CA LEU A 320 -3.65 12.51 12.32
C LEU A 320 -2.93 11.18 12.50
N ALA A 321 -2.38 10.61 11.44
CA ALA A 321 -1.57 9.40 11.52
C ALA A 321 -0.27 9.53 10.74
N LEU A 322 0.84 9.10 11.34
CA LEU A 322 2.09 8.86 10.62
C LEU A 322 2.09 7.39 10.18
N LEU A 323 2.20 7.14 8.88
CA LEU A 323 2.20 5.80 8.32
C LEU A 323 3.65 5.34 8.15
N LEU A 324 4.04 4.31 8.90
CA LEU A 324 5.38 3.74 8.88
C LEU A 324 5.41 2.43 8.10
N GLY A 325 6.50 2.22 7.37
CA GLY A 325 6.76 1.00 6.61
C GLY A 325 7.41 -0.11 7.46
N PRO A 326 7.65 -1.28 6.85
CA PRO A 326 8.20 -2.45 7.56
C PRO A 326 9.62 -2.26 8.08
N ASP A 327 10.42 -1.40 7.45
CA ASP A 327 11.82 -1.15 7.84
C ASP A 327 11.96 0.03 8.82
N ASP A 328 10.87 0.69 9.20
CA ASP A 328 10.90 1.77 10.18
C ASP A 328 11.08 1.24 11.61
N GLY A 329 11.84 2.00 12.41
CA GLY A 329 12.01 1.70 13.84
C GLY A 329 10.69 1.82 14.63
N ALA A 330 10.63 1.13 15.78
CA ALA A 330 9.41 1.07 16.60
C ALA A 330 8.95 2.44 17.12
N VAL A 331 9.88 3.35 17.39
CA VAL A 331 9.62 4.73 17.84
C VAL A 331 10.34 5.71 16.91
N PRO A 332 9.61 6.55 16.15
CA PRO A 332 10.22 7.58 15.32
C PRO A 332 10.99 8.60 16.14
N ASP A 333 11.96 9.26 15.51
CA ASP A 333 12.69 10.35 16.15
C ASP A 333 11.82 11.59 16.39
N ALA A 334 12.34 12.52 17.20
CA ALA A 334 11.60 13.71 17.62
C ALA A 334 11.12 14.56 16.43
N ALA A 335 11.95 14.76 15.40
CA ALA A 335 11.61 15.57 14.24
C ALA A 335 10.50 14.93 13.39
N THR A 336 10.52 13.60 13.25
CA THR A 336 9.46 12.87 12.53
C THR A 336 8.14 12.93 13.30
N LEU A 337 8.17 12.88 14.64
CA LEU A 337 6.97 13.07 15.46
C LEU A 337 6.48 14.53 15.42
N ASP A 338 7.38 15.51 15.32
CA ASP A 338 7.01 16.91 15.16
C ASP A 338 6.31 17.15 13.82
N LEU A 339 6.78 16.51 12.73
CA LEU A 339 6.08 16.49 11.44
C LEU A 339 4.65 15.94 11.58
N LEU A 340 4.45 14.84 12.31
CA LEU A 340 3.12 14.28 12.57
C LEU A 340 2.21 15.27 13.32
N CYS A 341 2.73 15.87 14.39
CA CYS A 341 2.00 16.75 15.31
C CYS A 341 1.79 18.17 14.78
N ALA A 342 2.42 18.55 13.67
CA ALA A 342 2.32 19.89 13.09
C ALA A 342 0.85 20.31 12.85
N GLY A 343 0.38 21.37 13.52
CA GLY A 343 -1.01 21.83 13.39
C GLY A 343 -2.06 20.95 14.07
N ALA A 344 -1.66 20.09 15.02
CA ALA A 344 -2.61 19.29 15.81
C ALA A 344 -3.48 20.15 16.74
N GLY A 345 -2.96 21.27 17.23
CA GLY A 345 -3.68 22.19 18.12
C GLY A 345 -3.63 21.79 19.60
N PRO A 346 -4.16 22.64 20.50
CA PRO A 346 -3.92 22.53 21.94
C PRO A 346 -4.61 21.34 22.62
N ASP A 347 -5.68 20.81 22.02
CA ASP A 347 -6.52 19.76 22.60
C ASP A 347 -6.32 18.40 21.91
N ALA A 348 -5.28 18.27 21.08
CA ALA A 348 -4.92 17.03 20.41
C ALA A 348 -4.48 15.96 21.42
N ARG A 349 -4.82 14.69 21.17
CA ARG A 349 -4.55 13.59 22.10
C ARG A 349 -3.86 12.40 21.42
N PRO A 350 -2.90 11.73 22.07
CA PRO A 350 -2.36 10.46 21.60
C PRO A 350 -3.47 9.40 21.47
N LEU A 351 -3.43 8.59 20.41
CA LEU A 351 -4.20 7.37 20.24
C LEU A 351 -3.25 6.17 20.16
N VAL A 352 -3.29 5.34 21.19
CA VAL A 352 -2.23 4.39 21.54
C VAL A 352 -2.82 2.99 21.76
N ASP A 353 -2.03 1.94 21.59
CA ASP A 353 -2.49 0.55 21.77
C ASP A 353 -2.44 0.05 23.23
N GLY A 354 -1.92 0.85 24.18
CA GLY A 354 -1.91 0.56 25.62
C GLY A 354 -0.66 -0.16 26.15
N ASP A 355 0.15 -0.76 25.27
CA ASP A 355 1.34 -1.56 25.64
C ASP A 355 2.66 -0.97 25.09
N GLU A 356 2.74 0.35 24.86
CA GLU A 356 3.89 0.98 24.18
C GLU A 356 4.45 2.23 24.88
N PRO A 357 4.87 2.15 26.14
CA PRO A 357 5.17 3.33 26.97
C PRO A 357 6.22 4.27 26.36
N ALA A 358 7.20 3.75 25.62
CA ALA A 358 8.21 4.56 24.95
C ALA A 358 7.62 5.42 23.81
N LEU A 359 6.74 4.82 22.99
CA LEU A 359 6.06 5.53 21.91
C LEU A 359 5.07 6.55 22.47
N GLU A 360 4.34 6.18 23.52
CA GLU A 360 3.39 7.07 24.19
C GLU A 360 4.08 8.32 24.76
N ALA A 361 5.21 8.12 25.45
CA ALA A 361 6.01 9.21 25.99
C ALA A 361 6.56 10.12 24.88
N ALA A 362 7.09 9.53 23.80
CA ALA A 362 7.64 10.28 22.67
C ALA A 362 6.56 11.12 21.96
N LEU A 363 5.38 10.53 21.76
CA LEU A 363 4.24 11.21 21.13
C LEU A 363 3.67 12.33 22.01
N ALA A 364 3.56 12.09 23.32
CA ALA A 364 3.15 13.12 24.27
C ALA A 364 4.13 14.31 24.28
N ALA A 365 5.44 14.04 24.21
CA ALA A 365 6.46 15.08 24.13
C ALA A 365 6.36 15.88 22.82
N ALA A 366 6.12 15.23 21.68
CA ALA A 366 5.93 15.90 20.39
C ALA A 366 4.66 16.76 20.37
N LEU A 367 3.55 16.26 20.93
CA LEU A 367 2.33 17.04 21.09
C LEU A 367 2.53 18.26 21.98
N ALA A 368 3.27 18.12 23.09
CA ALA A 368 3.61 19.24 23.95
C ALA A 368 4.43 20.31 23.21
N ARG A 369 5.43 19.92 22.39
CA ARG A 369 6.16 20.85 21.51
C ARG A 369 5.25 21.53 20.48
N ALA A 370 4.23 20.83 19.99
CA ALA A 370 3.20 21.37 19.10
C ALA A 370 2.11 22.21 19.81
N GLY A 371 2.24 22.45 21.12
CA GLY A 371 1.35 23.30 21.92
C GLY A 371 0.15 22.60 22.57
N ALA A 372 0.12 21.26 22.58
CA ALA A 372 -0.93 20.50 23.27
C ALA A 372 -0.80 20.56 24.81
N ARG A 373 -1.92 20.70 25.52
CA ARG A 373 -1.94 20.84 26.99
C ARG A 373 -2.34 19.54 27.67
N GLY A 374 -1.39 18.88 28.36
CA GLY A 374 -1.68 17.80 29.31
C GLY A 374 -2.54 16.65 28.76
N ALA A 375 -2.33 16.29 27.49
CA ALA A 375 -3.19 15.38 26.76
C ALA A 375 -3.06 13.93 27.25
N ARG A 376 -4.03 13.46 28.04
CA ARG A 376 -4.10 12.04 28.41
C ARG A 376 -4.30 11.18 27.16
N PRO A 377 -3.55 10.07 27.00
CA PRO A 377 -3.75 9.16 25.87
C PRO A 377 -5.18 8.62 25.83
N VAL A 378 -5.60 8.23 24.63
CA VAL A 378 -6.82 7.46 24.37
C VAL A 378 -6.38 6.07 23.94
N GLU A 379 -6.83 5.05 24.65
CA GLU A 379 -6.58 3.67 24.26
C GLU A 379 -7.41 3.29 23.03
N LEU A 380 -6.76 2.61 22.08
CA LEU A 380 -7.37 2.10 20.88
C LEU A 380 -8.21 0.87 21.21
N ARG A 381 -9.53 1.06 21.23
CA ARG A 381 -10.48 -0.06 21.35
C ARG A 381 -10.56 -0.81 20.03
N ARG A 382 -9.97 -1.99 19.97
CA ARG A 382 -10.20 -2.96 18.89
C ARG A 382 -11.52 -3.66 19.20
N ALA A 383 -12.39 -3.83 18.20
CA ALA A 383 -13.50 -4.77 18.38
C ALA A 383 -12.88 -6.16 18.61
N ASP A 384 -13.46 -6.95 19.52
CA ASP A 384 -13.07 -8.35 19.66
C ASP A 384 -13.13 -8.99 18.26
N ALA A 385 -12.03 -9.59 17.83
CA ALA A 385 -11.98 -10.31 16.56
C ALA A 385 -12.95 -11.49 16.68
N ALA A 386 -14.16 -11.33 16.16
CA ALA A 386 -15.18 -12.37 16.10
C ALA A 386 -14.85 -13.40 15.01
#